data_AF-A0A661FRY0-F1
#
_entry.id   AF-A0A661FRY0-F1
#
_cell.length_a   1.000
_cell.length_b   1.000
_cell.length_c   1.000
_cell.angle_alpha   90.00
_cell.angle_beta   90.00
_cell.angle_gamma   90.00
#
_symmetry.space_group_name_H-M   'P 1'
#
loop_
_entity.id
_entity.type
_entity.pdbx_description
1 polymer ?
#
loop_
_entity_poly.entity_id
_entity_poly.type
_entity_poly.pdbx_seq_one_letter_code
_entity_poly.pdbx_strand_id
1 'polypeptide(L)' 'MPLVAHNELPTFSRLRAHGHEVLSLQRAQEQDIRELHIGFLNMMP' A
#
# COMPACT_ATOMS: atom_id res chain seq x y z
N MET A 1 -0.14 -1.58 2.59
CA MET A 1 -0.56 -1.39 1.19
C MET A 1 -0.54 0.10 0.88
N PRO A 2 0.27 0.55 -0.08
CA PRO A 2 0.35 1.97 -0.47
C PRO A 2 -0.95 2.47 -1.11
N LEU A 3 -1.13 3.80 -1.13
CA LEU A 3 -2.25 4.43 -1.83
C LEU A 3 -2.04 4.33 -3.33
N VAL A 4 -3.14 4.22 -4.09
CA VAL A 4 -3.12 4.19 -5.56
C VAL A 4 -3.62 5.52 -6.10
N ALA A 5 -2.79 6.18 -6.91
CA ALA A 5 -3.18 7.38 -7.64
C ALA A 5 -4.07 6.98 -8.83
N HIS A 6 -5.36 6.76 -8.58
CA HIS A 6 -6.36 6.41 -9.59
C HIS A 6 -6.97 7.65 -10.27
N ASN A 7 -6.54 8.85 -9.89
CA ASN A 7 -6.90 10.13 -10.47
C ASN A 7 -5.77 11.16 -10.22
N GLU A 8 -5.82 12.31 -10.90
CA GLU A 8 -4.79 13.36 -10.85
C GLU A 8 -4.98 14.33 -9.68
N LEU A 9 -5.24 13.81 -8.46
CA LEU A 9 -5.39 14.66 -7.29
C LEU A 9 -4.02 15.23 -6.86
N PRO A 10 -3.90 16.56 -6.63
CA PRO A 10 -2.65 17.19 -6.19
C PRO A 10 -2.10 16.63 -4.88
N THR A 11 -2.97 16.03 -4.07
CA THR A 11 -2.64 15.41 -2.78
C THR A 11 -1.59 14.30 -2.93
N PHE A 12 -1.56 13.55 -4.04
CA PHE A 12 -0.57 12.49 -4.23
C PHE A 12 0.85 13.02 -4.34
N SER A 13 1.05 14.19 -4.97
CA SER A 13 2.36 14.84 -5.04
C SER A 13 2.83 15.29 -3.65
N ARG A 14 1.91 15.79 -2.81
CA ARG A 14 2.23 16.15 -1.42
C ARG A 14 2.62 14.90 -0.61
N LEU A 15 1.85 13.82 -0.74
CA LEU A 15 2.15 12.55 -0.06
C LEU A 15 3.55 12.03 -0.44
N ARG A 16 3.90 12.04 -1.72
CA ARG A 16 5.26 11.66 -2.18
C ARG A 16 6.34 12.57 -1.60
N ALA A 17 6.11 13.88 -1.53
CA ALA A 17 7.05 14.84 -0.93
C ALA A 17 7.27 14.59 0.57
N HIS A 18 6.28 14.05 1.27
CA HIS A 18 6.38 13.62 2.66
C HIS A 18 6.95 12.20 2.83
N GLY A 19 7.41 11.56 1.75
CA GLY A 19 8.00 10.22 1.78
C GLY A 19 7.00 9.07 1.78
N HIS A 20 5.70 9.33 1.56
CA HIS A 20 4.72 8.27 1.42
C HIS A 20 4.83 7.61 0.03
N GLU A 21 4.79 6.27 0.03
CA GLU A 21 4.68 5.50 -1.20
C GLU A 21 3.26 5.62 -1.78
N VAL A 22 3.19 6.10 -3.03
CA VAL A 22 1.95 6.19 -3.81
C VAL A 22 2.17 5.52 -5.15
N LEU A 23 1.43 4.44 -5.42
CA LEU A 23 1.53 3.67 -6.67
C LEU A 23 0.75 4.34 -7.80
N SER A 24 1.20 4.13 -9.04
CA SER A 24 0.36 4.36 -10.22
C SER A 24 -0.71 3.27 -10.32
N LEU A 25 -1.80 3.57 -11.04
CA LEU A 25 -2.85 2.58 -11.30
C LEU A 25 -2.29 1.32 -11.98
N GLN A 26 -1.43 1.48 -12.99
CA GLN A 26 -0.79 0.36 -13.68
C GLN A 26 0.01 -0.54 -12.70
N ARG A 27 0.88 0.07 -11.89
CA ARG A 27 1.70 -0.68 -10.92
C ARG A 27 0.86 -1.38 -9.86
N ALA A 28 -0.28 -0.81 -9.49
CA ALA A 28 -1.22 -1.42 -8.55
C ALA A 28 -1.94 -2.65 -9.14
N GLN A 29 -2.21 -2.66 -10.44
CA GLN A 29 -2.87 -3.79 -11.12
C GLN A 29 -1.93 -4.99 -11.32
N GLU A 30 -0.64 -4.74 -11.49
CA GLU A 30 0.39 -5.77 -11.70
C GLU A 30 0.92 -6.38 -10.38
N GLN A 31 0.31 -6.03 -9.24
CA GLN A 31 0.76 -6.54 -7.94
C GLN A 31 0.48 -8.04 -7.81
N ASP A 32 1.53 -8.79 -7.52
CA ASP A 32 1.42 -10.17 -7.06
C ASP A 32 1.14 -10.18 -5.55
N ILE A 33 -0.14 -10.08 -5.19
CA ILE A 33 -0.59 -10.10 -3.80
C ILE A 33 -0.58 -11.55 -3.31
N ARG A 34 0.47 -11.89 -2.56
CA ARG A 34 0.69 -13.24 -2.00
C ARG A 34 -0.12 -13.46 -0.73
N GLU A 35 -0.49 -14.71 -0.46
CA GLU A 35 -1.13 -15.11 0.80
C GLU A 35 -0.25 -14.73 2.00
N LEU A 36 -0.90 -14.26 3.07
CA LEU A 36 -0.24 -13.94 4.33
C LEU A 36 -0.55 -15.02 5.36
N HIS A 37 0.41 -15.91 5.61
CA HIS A 37 0.29 -16.92 6.66
C HIS A 37 0.78 -16.34 7.98
N ILE A 38 -0.13 -16.09 8.93
CA ILE A 38 0.19 -15.59 10.27
C ILE A 38 -0.06 -16.72 11.29
N GLY A 39 1.00 -17.15 11.97
CA GLY A 39 0.87 -17.93 13.20
C GLY A 39 0.72 -17.00 14.39
N PHE A 40 -0.34 -17.16 15.17
CA PHE A 40 -0.54 -16.43 16.42
C PHE A 40 -0.60 -17.44 17.58
N LEU A 41 0.40 -17.39 18.45
CA LEU A 41 0.43 -18.17 19.69
C LEU A 41 0.20 -17.20 20.86
N ASN A 42 -1.00 -17.27 21.42
CA ASN A 42 -1.33 -16.51 22.63
C ASN A 42 -1.02 -17.34 23.87
N MET A 43 -0.07 -16.88 24.68
CA MET A 43 0.29 -17.49 25.96
C MET A 43 -0.12 -16.59 27.14
N MET A 44 -1.07 -15.68 26.93
CA MET A 44 -1.63 -14.88 28.02
C MET A 44 -2.22 -15.81 29.10
N PRO A 45 -1.87 -15.61 30.38
CA PRO A 45 -2.45 -16.37 31.49
C PRO A 45 -3.93 -16.02 31.72
#